data_AF-A0A7X1GVI2-F1
#
_entry.id   AF-A0A7X1GVI2-F1
#
_cell.length_a   1.000
_cell.length_b   1.000
_cell.length_c   1.000
_cell.angle_alpha   90.00
_cell.angle_beta   90.00
_cell.angle_gamma   90.00
#
_symmetry.space_group_name_H-M   'P 1'
#
loop_
_entity.id
_entity.type
_entity.pdbx_description
1 polymer ?
#
loop_
_entity_poly.entity_id
_entity_poly.type
_entity_poly.pdbx_seq_one_letter_code
_entity_poly.pdbx_strand_id
1 'polypeptide(L)'
;MNTRELFEILGFEQIWGTMTDQEPAYRYKSDSLELTATQVTNMSFYPVFLLAGVFHDGRTLAEINYQMPLEVESFKQGAAFVAYALRHYQFKSPPAWLSNGLQWADLLPWERIRREYEKRPKCTVEWEWFRIAIKKIRNQLKDTDPDSLVSFKFDGEVLRIKTPNELIALSAQGVAWDQDYYVCMASLDELPQRLIRQPVHLDIWEGRLTIGNRSFELVSLPGQISLFDF
;
A
#
# COMPACT_ATOMS: atom_id res chain seq x y z
N MET A 1 -14.31 -10.68 13.20
CA MET A 1 -15.62 -10.15 13.67
C MET A 1 -16.52 -10.01 12.46
N ASN A 2 -17.78 -10.42 12.58
CA ASN A 2 -18.71 -10.31 11.46
C ASN A 2 -19.16 -8.86 11.29
N THR A 3 -19.16 -8.34 10.05
CA THR A 3 -19.56 -6.95 9.78
C THR A 3 -21.04 -6.70 10.09
N ARG A 4 -21.89 -7.73 10.13
CA ARG A 4 -23.28 -7.65 10.60
C ARG A 4 -23.38 -7.25 12.07
N GLU A 5 -22.61 -7.93 12.93
CA GLU A 5 -22.52 -7.63 14.37
C GLU A 5 -22.00 -6.20 14.60
N LEU A 6 -21.08 -5.75 13.74
CA LEU A 6 -20.58 -4.37 13.79
C LEU A 6 -21.71 -3.36 13.59
N PHE A 7 -22.57 -3.54 12.58
CA PHE A 7 -23.67 -2.61 12.33
C PHE A 7 -24.65 -2.52 13.49
N GLU A 8 -24.97 -3.65 14.13
CA GLU A 8 -25.82 -3.68 15.32
C GLU A 8 -25.20 -2.87 16.47
N ILE A 9 -23.90 -3.05 16.73
CA ILE A 9 -23.19 -2.30 17.78
C ILE A 9 -23.09 -0.80 17.45
N LEU A 10 -22.96 -0.45 16.17
CA LEU A 10 -22.95 0.94 15.71
C LEU A 10 -24.35 1.60 15.76
N GLY A 11 -25.39 0.85 16.09
CA GLY A 11 -26.76 1.33 16.20
C GLY A 11 -27.50 1.42 14.87
N PHE A 12 -27.12 0.61 13.88
CA PHE A 12 -27.90 0.45 12.67
C PHE A 12 -29.10 -0.47 12.95
N GLU A 13 -30.23 -0.13 12.36
CA GLU A 13 -31.46 -0.92 12.42
C GLU A 13 -31.48 -1.96 11.30
N GLN A 14 -31.93 -3.17 11.61
CA GLN A 14 -32.11 -4.21 10.61
C GLN A 14 -33.31 -3.89 9.70
N ILE A 15 -33.13 -4.11 8.40
CA ILE A 15 -34.18 -3.97 7.39
C ILE A 15 -34.31 -5.28 6.62
N TRP A 16 -35.54 -5.77 6.54
CA TRP A 16 -35.94 -6.99 5.84
C TRP A 16 -36.66 -6.65 4.54
N GLY A 17 -36.60 -7.53 3.54
CA GLY A 17 -37.30 -7.35 2.26
C GLY A 17 -36.62 -6.36 1.30
N THR A 18 -35.34 -6.05 1.52
CA THR A 18 -34.52 -5.26 0.58
C THR A 18 -33.80 -6.21 -0.36
N MET A 19 -33.67 -5.86 -1.65
CA MET A 19 -32.88 -6.66 -2.61
C MET A 19 -31.41 -6.71 -2.16
N THR A 20 -31.02 -7.82 -1.54
CA THR A 20 -29.67 -8.09 -1.04
C THR A 20 -29.32 -9.54 -1.30
N ASP A 21 -28.03 -9.86 -1.42
CA ASP A 21 -27.59 -11.24 -1.61
C ASP A 21 -27.84 -12.09 -0.36
N GLN A 22 -27.81 -11.44 0.82
CA GLN A 22 -28.15 -12.05 2.11
C GLN A 22 -28.82 -11.01 3.04
N GLU A 23 -29.99 -11.37 3.56
CA GLU A 23 -30.70 -10.58 4.55
C GLU A 23 -30.12 -10.73 5.98
N PRO A 24 -30.35 -9.76 6.89
CA PRO A 24 -30.97 -8.46 6.66
C PRO A 24 -30.00 -7.44 6.04
N ALA A 25 -30.54 -6.34 5.51
CA ALA A 25 -29.80 -5.10 5.31
C ALA A 25 -29.76 -4.30 6.62
N TYR A 26 -28.94 -3.27 6.69
CA TYR A 26 -28.84 -2.40 7.86
C TYR A 26 -29.04 -0.94 7.46
N ARG A 27 -29.72 -0.14 8.27
CA ARG A 27 -29.88 1.30 8.03
C ARG A 27 -29.51 2.10 9.26
N TYR A 28 -28.81 3.18 9.04
CA TYR A 28 -28.56 4.21 10.03
C TYR A 28 -29.15 5.53 9.55
N LYS A 29 -29.92 6.19 10.40
CA LYS A 29 -30.53 7.48 10.09
C LYS A 29 -30.29 8.49 11.20
N SER A 30 -29.88 9.69 10.82
CA SER A 30 -29.75 10.87 11.66
C SER A 30 -30.18 12.11 10.87
N ASP A 31 -30.17 13.27 11.51
CA ASP A 31 -30.65 14.53 10.92
C ASP A 31 -29.95 14.93 9.61
N SER A 32 -28.71 14.51 9.40
CA SER A 32 -27.88 14.89 8.25
C SER A 32 -27.39 13.70 7.41
N LEU A 33 -27.76 12.48 7.79
CA LEU A 33 -27.18 11.27 7.22
C LEU A 33 -28.19 10.14 7.21
N GLU A 34 -28.41 9.59 6.03
CA GLU A 34 -29.10 8.32 5.83
C GLU A 34 -28.14 7.35 5.15
N LEU A 35 -27.83 6.25 5.82
CA LEU A 35 -26.94 5.20 5.33
C LEU A 35 -27.68 3.87 5.33
N THR A 36 -27.41 3.09 4.30
CA THR A 36 -27.87 1.72 4.18
C THR A 36 -26.67 0.85 3.85
N ALA A 37 -26.50 -0.24 4.60
CA ALA A 37 -25.50 -1.26 4.34
C ALA A 37 -26.18 -2.53 3.84
N THR A 38 -25.87 -2.92 2.61
CA THR A 38 -26.43 -4.09 1.93
C THR A 38 -25.31 -5.04 1.53
N GLN A 39 -25.48 -6.32 1.82
CA GLN A 39 -24.57 -7.33 1.28
C GLN A 39 -24.88 -7.54 -0.20
N VAL A 40 -23.87 -7.31 -1.04
CA VAL A 40 -23.94 -7.41 -2.50
C VAL A 40 -22.65 -8.01 -3.04
N THR A 41 -22.70 -8.52 -4.25
CA THR A 41 -21.53 -8.94 -5.01
C THR A 41 -21.00 -7.76 -5.82
N ASN A 42 -19.73 -7.41 -5.64
CA ASN A 42 -19.12 -6.27 -6.34
C ASN A 42 -18.75 -6.62 -7.80
N MET A 43 -18.22 -5.63 -8.53
CA MET A 43 -17.81 -5.79 -9.94
C MET A 43 -16.66 -6.78 -10.17
N SER A 44 -15.95 -7.16 -9.10
CA SER A 44 -14.91 -8.19 -9.12
C SER A 44 -15.44 -9.56 -8.70
N PHE A 45 -16.76 -9.73 -8.60
CA PHE A 45 -17.43 -10.97 -8.16
C PHE A 45 -17.08 -11.43 -6.75
N TYR A 46 -16.71 -10.48 -5.87
CA TYR A 46 -16.50 -10.73 -4.45
C TYR A 46 -17.67 -10.20 -3.62
N PRO A 47 -18.11 -10.94 -2.59
CA PRO A 47 -19.18 -10.46 -1.73
C PRO A 47 -18.64 -9.39 -0.77
N VAL A 48 -19.38 -8.29 -0.65
CA VAL A 48 -19.02 -7.12 0.16
C VAL A 48 -20.27 -6.54 0.82
N PHE A 49 -20.08 -5.71 1.84
CA PHE A 49 -21.10 -4.75 2.24
C PHE A 49 -20.93 -3.46 1.45
N LEU A 50 -21.95 -3.11 0.68
CA LEU A 50 -22.09 -1.80 0.08
C LEU A 50 -22.76 -0.87 1.08
N LEU A 51 -22.01 0.13 1.55
CA LEU A 51 -22.52 1.26 2.31
C LEU A 51 -22.93 2.36 1.32
N ALA A 52 -24.23 2.47 1.10
CA ALA A 52 -24.83 3.45 0.21
C ALA A 52 -25.71 4.42 1.00
N GLY A 53 -25.76 5.69 0.60
CA GLY A 53 -26.59 6.64 1.32
C GLY A 53 -26.44 8.06 0.85
N VAL A 54 -26.99 8.98 1.64
CA VAL A 54 -27.00 10.39 1.35
C VAL A 54 -26.61 11.17 2.61
N PHE A 55 -25.70 12.11 2.44
CA PHE A 55 -25.38 13.13 3.42
C PHE A 55 -25.96 14.48 2.99
N HIS A 56 -26.51 15.22 3.94
CA HIS A 56 -26.97 16.59 3.70
C HIS A 56 -26.74 17.49 4.91
N ASP A 57 -26.31 18.73 4.68
CA ASP A 57 -26.09 19.74 5.74
C ASP A 57 -26.97 21.00 5.59
N GLY A 58 -27.90 20.95 4.64
CA GLY A 58 -28.82 22.03 4.25
C GLY A 58 -28.34 22.86 3.06
N ARG A 59 -27.05 22.80 2.70
CA ARG A 59 -26.49 23.48 1.50
C ARG A 59 -25.85 22.50 0.54
N THR A 60 -25.40 21.36 1.05
CA THR A 60 -24.76 20.30 0.31
C THR A 60 -25.62 19.04 0.38
N LEU A 61 -25.73 18.34 -0.75
CA LEU A 61 -26.27 17.00 -0.87
C LEU A 61 -25.17 16.15 -1.51
N ALA A 62 -24.77 15.07 -0.85
CA ALA A 62 -23.73 14.19 -1.34
C ALA A 62 -24.18 12.73 -1.28
N GLU A 63 -23.91 12.00 -2.35
CA GLU A 63 -24.07 10.55 -2.38
C GLU A 63 -22.89 9.89 -1.68
N ILE A 64 -23.19 8.88 -0.86
CA ILE A 64 -22.21 8.00 -0.24
C ILE A 64 -22.30 6.66 -0.94
N ASN A 65 -21.16 6.20 -1.45
CA ASN A 65 -21.02 4.89 -2.06
C ASN A 65 -19.65 4.34 -1.69
N TYR A 66 -19.63 3.34 -0.82
CA TYR A 66 -18.42 2.77 -0.27
C TYR A 66 -18.56 1.27 -0.04
N GLN A 67 -17.51 0.51 -0.34
CA GLN A 67 -17.49 -0.94 -0.15
C GLN A 67 -16.62 -1.29 1.04
N MET A 68 -17.10 -2.24 1.85
CA MET A 68 -16.38 -2.77 2.99
C MET A 68 -16.45 -4.31 3.03
N PRO A 69 -15.46 -4.99 3.63
CA PRO A 69 -15.43 -6.45 3.68
C PRO A 69 -16.55 -7.02 4.57
N LEU A 70 -16.92 -8.28 4.32
CA LEU A 70 -17.89 -9.02 5.15
C LEU A 70 -17.38 -9.33 6.56
N GLU A 71 -16.06 -9.38 6.70
CA GLU A 71 -15.37 -9.63 7.96
C GLU A 71 -14.33 -8.53 8.21
N VAL A 72 -14.25 -8.12 9.46
CA VAL A 72 -13.25 -7.17 9.96
C VAL A 72 -12.49 -7.81 11.11
N GLU A 73 -11.22 -7.47 11.28
CA GLU A 73 -10.35 -8.04 12.32
C GLU A 73 -10.88 -7.71 13.72
N SER A 74 -11.45 -6.51 13.89
CA SER A 74 -11.93 -6.01 15.18
C SER A 74 -13.02 -4.96 15.01
N PHE A 75 -13.76 -4.71 16.10
CA PHE A 75 -14.73 -3.62 16.17
C PHE A 75 -14.13 -2.27 15.77
N LYS A 76 -12.92 -1.96 16.28
CA LYS A 76 -12.26 -0.68 16.01
C LYS A 76 -11.95 -0.51 14.52
N GLN A 77 -11.47 -1.56 13.86
CA GLN A 77 -11.21 -1.55 12.43
C GLN A 77 -12.52 -1.37 11.63
N GLY A 78 -13.58 -2.09 12.01
CA GLY A 78 -14.90 -1.95 11.40
C GLY A 78 -15.47 -0.54 11.51
N ALA A 79 -15.42 0.06 12.70
CA ALA A 79 -15.83 1.44 12.92
C ALA A 79 -14.97 2.43 12.11
N ALA A 80 -13.66 2.17 11.97
CA ALA A 80 -12.77 2.97 11.13
C ALA A 80 -13.16 2.90 9.65
N PHE A 81 -13.58 1.73 9.12
CA PHE A 81 -14.07 1.61 7.74
C PHE A 81 -15.29 2.52 7.48
N VAL A 82 -16.29 2.44 8.36
CA VAL A 82 -17.51 3.27 8.23
C VAL A 82 -17.18 4.75 8.38
N ALA A 83 -16.34 5.11 9.36
CA ALA A 83 -15.90 6.49 9.56
C ALA A 83 -15.10 7.03 8.37
N TYR A 84 -14.23 6.21 7.77
CA TYR A 84 -13.45 6.58 6.60
C TYR A 84 -14.34 6.89 5.40
N ALA A 85 -15.43 6.14 5.19
CA ALA A 85 -16.41 6.43 4.15
C ALA A 85 -17.03 7.83 4.29
N LEU A 86 -17.08 8.36 5.52
CA LEU A 86 -17.71 9.63 5.87
C LEU A 86 -16.73 10.78 6.14
N ARG A 87 -15.42 10.53 6.04
CA ARG A 87 -14.35 11.43 6.52
C ARG A 87 -14.34 12.84 5.93
N HIS A 88 -14.95 13.03 4.76
CA HIS A 88 -14.96 14.30 4.05
C HIS A 88 -16.18 15.16 4.37
N TYR A 89 -17.15 14.64 5.13
CA TYR A 89 -18.39 15.33 5.45
C TYR A 89 -18.30 16.02 6.81
N GLN A 90 -18.90 17.22 6.89
CA GLN A 90 -18.89 18.03 8.11
C GLN A 90 -20.20 17.87 8.86
N PHE A 91 -20.18 17.11 9.94
CA PHE A 91 -21.35 16.87 10.77
C PHE A 91 -21.51 17.99 11.81
N LYS A 92 -22.73 18.55 11.93
CA LYS A 92 -23.05 19.46 13.05
C LYS A 92 -23.04 18.74 14.40
N SER A 93 -23.52 17.50 14.41
CA SER A 93 -23.52 16.63 15.57
C SER A 93 -23.14 15.21 15.14
N PRO A 94 -21.84 14.89 15.05
CA PRO A 94 -21.40 13.56 14.62
C PRO A 94 -21.77 12.51 15.68
N PRO A 95 -22.18 11.29 15.26
CA PRO A 95 -22.35 10.20 16.20
C PRO A 95 -21.00 9.80 16.83
N ALA A 96 -21.02 9.34 18.07
CA ALA A 96 -19.79 9.04 18.83
C ALA A 96 -18.89 8.03 18.10
N TRP A 97 -19.47 7.03 17.43
CA TRP A 97 -18.73 6.04 16.68
C TRP A 97 -17.98 6.62 15.47
N LEU A 98 -18.45 7.73 14.89
CA LEU A 98 -17.78 8.37 13.76
C LEU A 98 -16.47 9.01 14.23
N SER A 99 -16.54 9.81 15.29
CA SER A 99 -15.36 10.44 15.88
C SER A 99 -14.33 9.40 16.36
N ASN A 100 -14.79 8.34 17.02
CA ASN A 100 -13.93 7.25 17.46
C ASN A 100 -13.30 6.50 16.28
N GLY A 101 -14.08 6.19 15.24
CA GLY A 101 -13.60 5.51 14.04
C GLY A 101 -12.53 6.30 13.30
N LEU A 102 -12.66 7.64 13.22
CA LEU A 102 -11.63 8.49 12.62
C LEU A 102 -10.30 8.46 13.41
N GLN A 103 -10.36 8.35 14.74
CA GLN A 103 -9.14 8.17 15.56
C GLN A 103 -8.47 6.81 15.34
N TRP A 104 -9.19 5.83 14.77
CA TRP A 104 -8.69 4.49 14.47
C TRP A 104 -8.38 4.29 12.98
N ALA A 105 -8.24 5.37 12.20
CA ALA A 105 -7.90 5.30 10.77
C ALA A 105 -6.64 4.45 10.51
N ASP A 106 -5.69 4.47 11.45
CA ASP A 106 -4.47 3.66 11.46
C ASP A 106 -4.67 2.14 11.38
N LEU A 107 -5.87 1.65 11.71
CA LEU A 107 -6.22 0.23 11.65
C LEU A 107 -6.68 -0.21 10.26
N LEU A 108 -6.89 0.74 9.34
CA LEU A 108 -7.33 0.45 7.98
C LEU A 108 -6.20 -0.26 7.21
N PRO A 109 -6.50 -1.29 6.41
CA PRO A 109 -5.47 -2.07 5.72
C PRO A 109 -4.52 -1.22 4.87
N TRP A 110 -5.05 -0.26 4.11
CA TRP A 110 -4.22 0.61 3.26
C TRP A 110 -3.36 1.59 4.06
N GLU A 111 -3.75 2.00 5.28
CA GLU A 111 -2.89 2.84 6.12
C GLU A 111 -1.72 2.03 6.70
N ARG A 112 -1.95 0.76 7.05
CA ARG A 112 -0.87 -0.17 7.45
C ARG A 112 0.11 -0.38 6.30
N ILE A 113 -0.39 -0.76 5.13
CA ILE A 113 0.42 -0.93 3.92
C ILE A 113 1.16 0.36 3.57
N ARG A 114 0.50 1.51 3.64
CA ARG A 114 1.13 2.81 3.38
C ARG A 114 2.27 3.09 4.34
N ARG A 115 2.12 2.82 5.64
CA ARG A 115 3.18 3.02 6.64
C ARG A 115 4.37 2.12 6.38
N GLU A 116 4.12 0.85 6.09
CA GLU A 116 5.16 -0.10 5.74
C GLU A 116 5.87 0.34 4.46
N TYR A 117 5.10 0.74 3.44
CA TYR A 117 5.62 1.30 2.21
C TYR A 117 6.45 2.56 2.44
N GLU A 118 6.04 3.45 3.33
CA GLU A 118 6.79 4.67 3.67
C GLU A 118 8.14 4.35 4.35
N LYS A 119 8.15 3.33 5.21
CA LYS A 119 9.33 2.80 5.93
C LYS A 119 10.27 1.97 5.07
N ARG A 120 9.88 1.63 3.85
CA ARG A 120 10.68 0.78 2.98
C ARG A 120 12.10 1.34 2.74
N PRO A 121 13.11 0.47 2.57
CA PRO A 121 14.44 0.90 2.19
C PRO A 121 14.38 1.63 0.85
N LYS A 122 14.80 2.90 0.84
CA LYS A 122 14.84 3.71 -0.36
C LYS A 122 15.98 4.73 -0.30
N CYS A 123 16.58 4.99 -1.45
CA CYS A 123 17.54 6.07 -1.62
C CYS A 123 17.35 6.74 -2.97
N THR A 124 17.90 7.93 -3.10
CA THR A 124 17.81 8.74 -4.31
C THR A 124 19.22 9.13 -4.75
N VAL A 125 19.54 8.85 -6.01
CA VAL A 125 20.86 9.09 -6.61
C VAL A 125 20.69 10.09 -7.74
N GLU A 126 21.60 11.06 -7.86
CA GLU A 126 21.58 11.96 -9.02
C GLU A 126 21.90 11.18 -10.31
N TRP A 127 21.28 11.61 -11.41
CA TRP A 127 21.41 10.91 -12.69
C TRP A 127 22.86 10.86 -13.20
N GLU A 128 23.63 11.92 -12.97
CA GLU A 128 25.02 12.07 -13.40
C GLU A 128 25.92 11.00 -12.79
N TRP A 129 25.65 10.60 -11.54
CA TRP A 129 26.33 9.51 -10.86
C TRP A 129 25.77 8.16 -11.31
N PHE A 130 24.44 8.04 -11.38
CA PHE A 130 23.81 6.77 -11.70
C PHE A 130 24.09 6.29 -13.13
N ARG A 131 24.18 7.20 -14.12
CA ARG A 131 24.54 6.85 -15.51
C ARG A 131 25.93 6.22 -15.61
N ILE A 132 26.86 6.60 -14.73
CA ILE A 132 28.21 6.03 -14.68
C ILE A 132 28.10 4.58 -14.18
N ALA A 133 27.30 4.34 -13.15
CA ALA A 133 27.04 3.00 -12.65
C ALA A 133 26.38 2.10 -13.70
N ILE A 134 25.33 2.57 -14.39
CA ILE A 134 24.68 1.81 -15.48
C ILE A 134 25.72 1.43 -16.53
N LYS A 135 26.57 2.36 -16.96
CA LYS A 135 27.61 2.08 -17.96
C LYS A 135 28.58 0.99 -17.48
N LYS A 136 29.01 1.05 -16.23
CA LYS A 136 29.91 0.04 -15.63
C LYS A 136 29.23 -1.33 -15.52
N ILE A 137 28.01 -1.39 -14.99
CA ILE A 137 27.21 -2.62 -14.88
C ILE A 137 27.04 -3.27 -16.26
N ARG A 138 26.64 -2.49 -17.28
CA ARG A 138 26.44 -3.01 -18.64
C ARG A 138 27.70 -3.50 -19.33
N ASN A 139 28.83 -2.86 -19.07
CA ASN A 139 30.10 -3.37 -19.59
C ASN A 139 30.40 -4.75 -19.02
N GLN A 140 30.09 -4.98 -17.75
CA GLN A 140 30.33 -6.25 -17.09
C GLN A 140 29.32 -7.34 -17.46
N LEU A 141 28.11 -6.98 -17.91
CA LEU A 141 27.12 -7.95 -18.39
C LEU A 141 27.65 -8.83 -19.54
N LYS A 142 28.63 -8.34 -20.30
CA LYS A 142 29.19 -9.08 -21.45
C LYS A 142 30.21 -10.15 -21.06
N ASP A 143 30.90 -9.94 -19.95
CA ASP A 143 32.10 -10.70 -19.58
C ASP A 143 31.91 -11.53 -18.30
N THR A 144 30.74 -11.44 -17.67
CA THR A 144 30.45 -12.05 -16.37
C THR A 144 29.38 -13.13 -16.50
N ASP A 145 29.49 -14.17 -15.67
CA ASP A 145 28.48 -15.23 -15.57
C ASP A 145 27.08 -14.65 -15.26
N PRO A 146 26.04 -14.92 -16.09
CA PRO A 146 24.68 -14.42 -15.90
C PRO A 146 24.07 -14.75 -14.53
N ASP A 147 24.45 -15.88 -13.93
CA ASP A 147 23.95 -16.33 -12.63
C ASP A 147 24.67 -15.68 -11.44
N SER A 148 25.66 -14.83 -11.69
CA SER A 148 26.35 -14.09 -10.65
C SER A 148 25.44 -13.09 -9.93
N LEU A 149 25.70 -12.87 -8.64
CA LEU A 149 24.93 -11.94 -7.83
C LEU A 149 25.57 -10.54 -7.82
N VAL A 150 24.71 -9.52 -7.91
CA VAL A 150 25.06 -8.11 -7.69
C VAL A 150 24.43 -7.67 -6.39
N SER A 151 25.24 -7.12 -5.47
CA SER A 151 24.74 -6.62 -4.18
C SER A 151 24.59 -5.10 -4.18
N PHE A 152 23.52 -4.63 -3.54
CA PHE A 152 23.19 -3.23 -3.34
C PHE A 152 23.12 -2.97 -1.83
N LYS A 153 23.85 -1.95 -1.37
CA LYS A 153 23.89 -1.52 0.03
C LYS A 153 23.91 -0.01 0.10
N PHE A 154 23.16 0.58 1.01
CA PHE A 154 23.16 2.01 1.23
C PHE A 154 23.35 2.32 2.72
N ASP A 155 24.31 3.18 3.05
CA ASP A 155 24.66 3.52 4.44
C ASP A 155 24.12 4.87 4.91
N GLY A 156 23.24 5.51 4.12
CA GLY A 156 22.69 6.84 4.40
C GLY A 156 23.33 7.96 3.59
N GLU A 157 24.54 7.74 3.04
CA GLU A 157 25.25 8.73 2.21
C GLU A 157 25.75 8.14 0.89
N VAL A 158 26.15 6.87 0.89
CA VAL A 158 26.78 6.19 -0.25
C VAL A 158 26.05 4.91 -0.60
N LEU A 159 25.53 4.85 -1.83
CA LEU A 159 25.05 3.62 -2.43
C LEU A 159 26.24 2.83 -3.00
N ARG A 160 26.46 1.64 -2.46
CA ARG A 160 27.46 0.67 -2.91
C ARG A 160 26.78 -0.40 -3.74
N ILE A 161 27.22 -0.55 -4.98
CA ILE A 161 26.82 -1.62 -5.89
C ILE A 161 28.04 -2.49 -6.11
N LYS A 162 28.03 -3.71 -5.55
CA LYS A 162 29.12 -4.67 -5.71
C LYS A 162 28.72 -5.68 -6.77
N THR A 163 29.41 -5.61 -7.90
CA THR A 163 29.36 -6.66 -8.93
C THR A 163 30.49 -7.66 -8.66
N PRO A 164 30.54 -8.81 -9.38
CA PRO A 164 31.62 -9.79 -9.20
C PRO A 164 33.02 -9.21 -9.42
N ASN A 165 33.14 -8.22 -10.32
CA ASN A 165 34.43 -7.68 -10.76
C ASN A 165 34.76 -6.30 -10.19
N GLU A 166 33.78 -5.54 -9.68
CA GLU A 166 34.00 -4.16 -9.26
C GLU A 166 33.07 -3.73 -8.12
N LEU A 167 33.54 -2.80 -7.30
CA LEU A 167 32.71 -2.05 -6.37
C LEU A 167 32.46 -0.65 -6.94
N ILE A 168 31.19 -0.33 -7.17
CA ILE A 168 30.75 0.99 -7.63
C ILE A 168 30.14 1.72 -6.42
N ALA A 169 30.70 2.88 -6.07
CA ALA A 169 30.18 3.73 -5.00
C ALA A 169 29.63 5.02 -5.58
N LEU A 170 28.41 5.39 -5.17
CA LEU A 170 27.68 6.57 -5.64
C LEU A 170 27.19 7.37 -4.44
N SER A 171 27.29 8.70 -4.49
CA SER A 171 26.62 9.55 -3.49
C SER A 171 25.11 9.48 -3.69
N ALA A 172 24.38 9.33 -2.59
CA ALA A 172 22.93 9.21 -2.59
C ALA A 172 22.34 9.86 -1.33
N GLN A 173 21.03 10.13 -1.36
CA GLN A 173 20.27 10.69 -0.26
C GLN A 173 19.20 9.69 0.19
N GLY A 174 19.01 9.54 1.50
CA GLY A 174 17.98 8.68 2.05
C GLY A 174 18.31 8.22 3.47
N VAL A 175 17.64 7.14 3.89
CA VAL A 175 17.92 6.46 5.15
C VAL A 175 18.73 5.20 4.87
N ALA A 176 19.75 4.93 5.69
CA ALA A 176 20.55 3.72 5.60
C ALA A 176 19.67 2.46 5.56
N TRP A 177 20.08 1.48 4.75
CA TRP A 177 19.39 0.20 4.67
C TRP A 177 19.94 -0.76 5.72
N ASP A 178 19.05 -1.56 6.31
CA ASP A 178 19.44 -2.48 7.39
C ASP A 178 20.28 -3.67 6.91
N GLN A 179 20.21 -3.98 5.60
CA GLN A 179 20.88 -5.12 5.01
C GLN A 179 21.31 -4.86 3.56
N ASP A 180 22.09 -5.80 3.04
CA ASP A 180 22.48 -5.87 1.64
C ASP A 180 21.41 -6.62 0.85
N TYR A 181 21.12 -6.17 -0.37
CA TYR A 181 20.13 -6.75 -1.25
C TYR A 181 20.78 -7.26 -2.53
N TYR A 182 20.33 -8.41 -3.02
CA TYR A 182 20.98 -9.13 -4.11
C TYR A 182 20.03 -9.32 -5.28
N VAL A 183 20.54 -9.15 -6.49
CA VAL A 183 19.83 -9.44 -7.75
C VAL A 183 20.75 -10.24 -8.66
N CYS A 184 20.17 -11.07 -9.54
CA CYS A 184 20.96 -11.77 -10.56
C CYS A 184 21.49 -10.79 -11.59
N MET A 185 22.73 -10.97 -12.01
CA MET A 185 23.38 -10.16 -13.03
C MET A 185 22.59 -10.17 -14.34
N ALA A 186 22.06 -11.34 -14.75
CA ALA A 186 21.19 -11.47 -15.92
C ALA A 186 19.98 -10.52 -15.91
N SER A 187 19.35 -10.32 -14.75
CA SER A 187 18.16 -9.46 -14.62
C SER A 187 18.45 -7.99 -14.92
N LEU A 188 19.71 -7.57 -14.75
CA LEU A 188 20.14 -6.19 -14.96
C LEU A 188 20.30 -5.83 -16.45
N ASP A 189 20.18 -6.78 -17.39
CA ASP A 189 20.18 -6.43 -18.83
C ASP A 189 18.95 -5.58 -19.22
N GLU A 190 17.85 -5.73 -18.48
CA GLU A 190 16.64 -4.94 -18.65
C GLU A 190 16.77 -3.49 -18.16
N LEU A 191 17.86 -3.13 -17.48
CA LEU A 191 18.12 -1.75 -17.09
C LEU A 191 18.24 -0.88 -18.34
N PRO A 192 17.44 0.19 -18.49
CA PRO A 192 17.56 1.08 -19.65
C PRO A 192 18.85 1.90 -19.56
N GLN A 193 19.48 2.17 -20.70
CA GLN A 193 20.68 3.01 -20.76
C GLN A 193 20.38 4.47 -20.41
N ARG A 194 19.13 4.89 -20.52
CA ARG A 194 18.64 6.23 -20.19
C ARG A 194 17.44 6.11 -19.27
N LEU A 195 17.54 6.71 -18.08
CA LEU A 195 16.39 6.90 -17.20
C LEU A 195 15.80 8.29 -17.49
N ILE A 196 14.48 8.35 -17.66
CA ILE A 196 13.77 9.58 -18.04
C ILE A 196 13.54 10.48 -16.81
N ARG A 197 13.38 9.89 -15.63
CA ARG A 197 13.13 10.61 -14.38
C ARG A 197 14.44 10.89 -13.66
N GLN A 198 14.61 12.15 -13.26
CA GLN A 198 15.71 12.63 -12.45
C GLN A 198 15.11 13.30 -11.20
N PRO A 199 15.61 13.02 -10.00
CA PRO A 199 16.69 12.07 -9.68
C PRO A 199 16.26 10.59 -9.84
N VAL A 200 17.23 9.67 -9.79
CA VAL A 200 16.97 8.22 -9.87
C VAL A 200 16.59 7.71 -8.48
N HIS A 201 15.38 7.15 -8.37
CA HIS A 201 14.93 6.52 -7.14
C HIS A 201 15.27 5.03 -7.16
N LEU A 202 15.81 4.56 -6.04
CA LEU A 202 15.95 3.14 -5.75
C LEU A 202 15.12 2.83 -4.51
N ASP A 203 14.29 1.80 -4.59
CA ASP A 203 13.49 1.37 -3.45
C ASP A 203 13.23 -0.13 -3.46
N ILE A 204 12.97 -0.66 -2.27
CA ILE A 204 12.87 -2.10 -2.05
C ILE A 204 11.50 -2.39 -1.46
N TRP A 205 10.72 -3.20 -2.15
CA TRP A 205 9.35 -3.51 -1.76
C TRP A 205 8.96 -4.90 -2.26
N GLU A 206 8.27 -5.68 -1.42
CA GLU A 206 7.71 -7.01 -1.78
C GLU A 206 8.69 -7.89 -2.60
N GLY A 207 9.89 -8.13 -2.07
CA GLY A 207 10.88 -9.00 -2.71
C GLY A 207 11.53 -8.42 -3.98
N ARG A 208 11.38 -7.12 -4.23
CA ARG A 208 11.86 -6.49 -5.46
C ARG A 208 12.70 -5.25 -5.19
N LEU A 209 13.77 -5.09 -5.95
CA LEU A 209 14.54 -3.85 -6.08
C LEU A 209 13.99 -3.06 -7.28
N THR A 210 13.44 -1.88 -7.03
CA THR A 210 13.04 -0.95 -8.07
C THR A 210 14.15 0.07 -8.30
N ILE A 211 14.49 0.31 -9.57
CA ILE A 211 15.42 1.36 -10.02
C ILE A 211 14.69 2.18 -11.09
N GLY A 212 14.28 3.39 -10.74
CA GLY A 212 13.49 4.26 -11.60
C GLY A 212 12.11 3.67 -11.91
N ASN A 213 11.94 3.10 -13.10
CA ASN A 213 10.70 2.45 -13.55
C ASN A 213 10.87 0.96 -13.86
N ARG A 214 12.00 0.36 -13.46
CA ARG A 214 12.27 -1.06 -13.61
C ARG A 214 12.30 -1.72 -12.24
N SER A 215 11.81 -2.95 -12.18
CA SER A 215 11.76 -3.76 -10.97
C SER A 215 12.52 -5.05 -11.24
N PHE A 216 13.38 -5.45 -10.30
CA PHE A 216 14.21 -6.63 -10.36
C PHE A 216 13.89 -7.53 -9.16
N GLU A 217 13.77 -8.82 -9.39
CA GLU A 217 13.51 -9.78 -8.30
C GLU A 217 14.74 -9.96 -7.44
N LEU A 218 14.55 -9.89 -6.12
CA LEU A 218 15.62 -10.12 -5.17
C LEU A 218 15.91 -11.62 -5.06
N VAL A 219 17.18 -11.95 -4.92
CA VAL A 219 17.64 -13.31 -4.64
C VAL A 219 17.78 -13.48 -3.14
N SER A 220 17.04 -14.42 -2.57
CA SER A 220 17.18 -14.83 -1.17
C SER A 220 18.47 -15.63 -1.01
N LEU A 221 19.44 -15.11 -0.24
CA LEU A 221 20.59 -15.92 0.15
C LEU A 221 20.18 -16.95 1.22
N PRO A 222 20.64 -18.21 1.15
CA PRO A 222 20.37 -19.20 2.18
C PRO A 222 20.90 -18.70 3.53
N GLY A 223 20.00 -18.43 4.48
CA GLY A 223 20.31 -17.93 5.82
C GLY A 223 19.83 -16.51 6.13
N GLN A 224 19.30 -15.76 5.15
CA GLN A 224 18.54 -14.54 5.41
C GLN A 224 17.05 -14.88 5.50
N ILE A 225 16.44 -14.55 6.63
CA ILE A 225 14.99 -14.70 6.85
C ILE A 225 14.28 -13.85 5.79
N SER A 226 13.50 -14.50 4.92
CA SER A 226 12.57 -13.83 4.01
C SER A 226 11.61 -13.00 4.87
N LEU A 227 11.72 -11.67 4.81
CA LEU A 227 10.73 -10.76 5.39
C LEU A 227 9.42 -10.75 4.57
N PHE A 228 9.31 -11.60 3.55
CA PHE A 228 8.21 -11.61 2.58
C PHE A 228 7.30 -12.85 2.71
N ASP A 229 7.44 -13.62 3.79
CA ASP A 229 6.56 -14.78 4.09
C ASP A 229 5.41 -14.42 5.06
N PHE A 230 4.79 -13.24 4.90
CA PHE A 230 3.60 -12.81 5.65
C PHE A 230 2.51 -12.27 4.72
#